data_AF-A0A6G2KIF5-F1
#
_entry.id   AF-A0A6G2KIF5-F1
#
_cell.length_a   1.000
_cell.length_b   1.000
_cell.length_c   1.000
_cell.angle_alpha   90.00
_cell.angle_beta   90.00
_cell.angle_gamma   90.00
#
_symmetry.space_group_name_H-M   'P 1'
#
loop_
_entity.id
_entity.type
_entity.pdbx_description
1 polymer ?
#
loop_
_entity_poly.entity_id
_entity_poly.type
_entity_poly.pdbx_seq_one_letter_code
_entity_poly.pdbx_strand_id
1 'polypeptide(L)'
;MVVTVVVGGFFGDEGKGKVISHLARVDKPDIVVRGGAGPNAGHTIRSGNNTYKVRMLPCGFLNKSSRVMIGPGVVINPTVLYDEIKKFGVGGRVFVDRNCGIIEQSHLDMDTRGELKDKIGSTGSGTGPANADRAMRTLKLVHDLKEMETITLDVPGEIDAVVRAGGDVLVEGTQGTFLSLWHGTYPYVTSKDVTASGICADVGIGPTTVDNVIMVVKAFVTRVGTGPLDNELSPQETVRRGWAERGTVTNRTRRAAEFDYDLGRRAVMLNGADQLALTKLDILFPECSKVTSYDILSTEARLFIKTIERKLGIPVTIIGTGPEDTSVIDRRG
;
A
#
# COMPACT_ATOMS: atom_id res chain seq x y z
N MET A 1 -8.90 -13.77 16.03
CA MET A 1 -7.66 -13.02 16.29
C MET A 1 -6.67 -13.34 15.21
N VAL A 2 -6.59 -12.44 14.24
CA VAL A 2 -5.59 -12.45 13.19
C VAL A 2 -5.14 -11.01 12.96
N VAL A 3 -3.84 -10.75 13.16
CA VAL A 3 -3.18 -9.51 12.74
C VAL A 3 -2.48 -9.77 11.41
N THR A 4 -3.05 -9.21 10.35
CA THR A 4 -2.54 -9.36 8.98
C THR A 4 -1.92 -8.07 8.49
N VAL A 5 -0.65 -8.12 8.09
CA VAL A 5 0.09 -6.98 7.54
C VAL A 5 0.21 -7.12 6.04
N VAL A 6 -0.20 -6.09 5.29
CA VAL A 6 -0.14 -6.09 3.82
C VAL A 6 0.85 -5.04 3.32
N VAL A 7 1.89 -5.48 2.62
CA VAL A 7 2.99 -4.63 2.12
C VAL A 7 3.23 -4.84 0.63
N GLY A 8 3.91 -3.90 -0.03
CA GLY A 8 4.24 -4.02 -1.46
C GLY A 8 5.61 -4.68 -1.65
N GLY A 9 5.74 -5.61 -2.57
CA GLY A 9 6.99 -6.33 -2.82
C GLY A 9 7.98 -5.59 -3.71
N PHE A 10 7.57 -4.56 -4.45
CA PHE A 10 8.40 -3.91 -5.46
C PHE A 10 8.53 -2.40 -5.22
N PHE A 11 8.32 -1.57 -6.26
CA PHE A 11 8.48 -0.10 -6.19
C PHE A 11 7.13 0.62 -6.00
N GLY A 12 6.17 0.00 -5.32
CA GLY A 12 4.80 0.50 -5.25
C GLY A 12 3.96 0.02 -6.45
N ASP A 13 2.73 0.52 -6.55
CA ASP A 13 1.80 0.21 -7.65
C ASP A 13 1.21 -1.21 -7.68
N GLU A 14 1.58 -2.10 -6.76
CA GLU A 14 1.34 -3.54 -6.90
C GLU A 14 -0.14 -3.92 -6.72
N GLY A 15 -1.03 -2.96 -6.50
CA GLY A 15 -2.46 -3.21 -6.29
C GLY A 15 -2.84 -3.47 -4.83
N LYS A 16 -2.03 -3.02 -3.86
CA LYS A 16 -2.32 -3.13 -2.43
C LYS A 16 -3.74 -2.70 -2.05
N GLY A 17 -4.20 -1.56 -2.56
CA GLY A 17 -5.55 -1.07 -2.25
C GLY A 17 -6.67 -2.03 -2.65
N LYS A 18 -6.50 -2.75 -3.78
CA LYS A 18 -7.44 -3.81 -4.19
C LYS A 18 -7.39 -4.98 -3.21
N VAL A 19 -6.18 -5.42 -2.83
CA VAL A 19 -5.99 -6.54 -1.88
C VAL A 19 -6.61 -6.18 -0.52
N ILE A 20 -6.30 -5.00 0.02
CA ILE A 20 -6.91 -4.51 1.27
C ILE A 20 -8.44 -4.44 1.18
N SER A 21 -9.00 -3.90 0.08
CA SER A 21 -10.47 -3.85 -0.10
C SER A 21 -11.08 -5.24 -0.11
N HIS A 22 -10.44 -6.19 -0.80
CA HIS A 22 -10.89 -7.58 -0.85
C HIS A 22 -10.87 -8.24 0.54
N LEU A 23 -9.74 -8.15 1.24
CA LEU A 23 -9.56 -8.72 2.59
C LEU A 23 -10.55 -8.09 3.58
N ALA A 24 -10.71 -6.77 3.57
CA ALA A 24 -11.67 -6.09 4.42
C ALA A 24 -13.13 -6.54 4.16
N ARG A 25 -13.46 -6.88 2.91
CA ARG A 25 -14.81 -7.36 2.53
C ARG A 25 -15.05 -8.81 2.95
N VAL A 26 -14.06 -9.69 2.76
CA VAL A 26 -14.19 -11.13 3.04
C VAL A 26 -14.02 -11.42 4.52
N ASP A 27 -12.98 -10.85 5.13
CA ASP A 27 -12.56 -11.18 6.50
C ASP A 27 -13.27 -10.30 7.55
N LYS A 28 -13.78 -9.13 7.14
CA LYS A 28 -14.50 -8.15 7.99
C LYS A 28 -13.77 -7.82 9.31
N PRO A 29 -12.49 -7.39 9.26
CA PRO A 29 -11.71 -7.10 10.47
C PRO A 29 -12.35 -5.98 11.30
N ASP A 30 -12.13 -5.98 12.60
CA ASP A 30 -12.60 -4.92 13.50
C ASP A 30 -11.93 -3.57 13.19
N ILE A 31 -10.63 -3.62 12.89
CA ILE A 31 -9.81 -2.45 12.54
C ILE A 31 -9.11 -2.67 11.20
N VAL A 32 -9.18 -1.65 10.34
CA VAL A 32 -8.27 -1.49 9.21
C VAL A 32 -7.40 -0.27 9.47
N VAL A 33 -6.11 -0.46 9.72
CA VAL A 33 -5.18 0.61 10.08
C VAL A 33 -4.13 0.82 9.01
N ARG A 34 -3.84 2.07 8.69
CA ARG A 34 -2.82 2.47 7.71
C ARG A 34 -1.52 2.88 8.38
N GLY A 35 -0.42 2.33 7.87
CA GLY A 35 0.94 2.79 8.10
C GLY A 35 1.61 3.38 6.85
N GLY A 36 2.92 3.56 6.95
CA GLY A 36 3.79 4.09 5.90
C GLY A 36 3.96 5.60 5.99
N ALA A 37 4.35 6.22 4.87
CA ALA A 37 4.87 7.58 4.90
C ALA A 37 3.77 8.65 5.02
N GLY A 38 2.78 8.67 4.13
CA GLY A 38 1.81 9.76 4.05
C GLY A 38 1.08 9.82 2.70
N PRO A 39 0.50 10.98 2.30
CA PRO A 39 -0.33 11.10 1.09
C PRO A 39 0.47 10.99 -0.23
N ASN A 40 1.76 10.67 -0.21
CA ASN A 40 2.54 10.37 -1.41
C ASN A 40 2.13 9.05 -2.08
N ALA A 41 1.51 8.13 -1.34
CA ALA A 41 0.87 6.95 -1.91
C ALA A 41 -0.57 7.26 -2.35
N GLY A 42 -0.96 6.74 -3.51
CA GLY A 42 -2.34 6.81 -3.99
C GLY A 42 -2.82 5.42 -4.38
N HIS A 43 -3.89 4.98 -3.75
CA HIS A 43 -4.50 3.68 -4.01
C HIS A 43 -5.80 3.85 -4.80
N THR A 44 -6.05 2.91 -5.70
CA THR A 44 -7.25 2.89 -6.53
C THR A 44 -7.97 1.58 -6.32
N ILE A 45 -9.26 1.67 -6.01
CA ILE A 45 -10.14 0.54 -5.75
C ILE A 45 -11.29 0.64 -6.75
N ARG A 46 -11.62 -0.46 -7.42
CA ARG A 46 -12.85 -0.57 -8.19
C ARG A 46 -13.77 -1.56 -7.49
N SER A 47 -14.98 -1.11 -7.16
CA SER A 47 -16.01 -1.92 -6.52
C SER A 47 -17.34 -1.62 -7.19
N GLY A 48 -17.94 -2.64 -7.83
CA GLY A 48 -19.08 -2.47 -8.72
C GLY A 48 -18.78 -1.46 -9.82
N ASN A 49 -19.67 -0.47 -9.99
CA ASN A 49 -19.53 0.58 -11.01
C ASN A 49 -18.67 1.78 -10.56
N ASN A 50 -18.16 1.77 -9.33
CA ASN A 50 -17.46 2.91 -8.76
C ASN A 50 -15.94 2.71 -8.75
N THR A 51 -15.21 3.80 -9.03
CA THR A 51 -13.76 3.86 -8.87
C THR A 51 -13.42 4.86 -7.76
N TYR A 52 -12.76 4.37 -6.71
CA TYR A 52 -12.33 5.16 -5.56
C TYR A 52 -10.83 5.40 -5.67
N LYS A 53 -10.41 6.65 -5.47
CA LYS A 53 -9.01 7.05 -5.38
C LYS A 53 -8.79 7.69 -4.02
N VAL A 54 -7.93 7.09 -3.21
CA VAL A 54 -7.60 7.53 -1.85
C VAL A 54 -6.10 7.68 -1.69
N ARG A 55 -5.70 8.60 -0.82
CA ARG A 55 -4.31 8.90 -0.45
C ARG A 55 -4.12 8.86 1.06
N MET A 56 -5.16 9.18 1.83
CA MET A 56 -5.10 9.20 3.29
C MET A 56 -5.94 8.09 3.91
N LEU A 57 -7.18 7.91 3.45
CA LEU A 57 -8.06 6.87 3.96
C LEU A 57 -7.51 5.47 3.69
N PRO A 58 -7.51 4.56 4.70
CA PRO A 58 -7.24 3.15 4.48
C PRO A 58 -8.24 2.55 3.48
N CYS A 59 -7.77 1.71 2.56
CA CYS A 59 -8.56 1.13 1.47
C CYS A 59 -9.69 0.19 1.94
N GLY A 60 -9.66 -0.26 3.19
CA GLY A 60 -10.72 -1.06 3.79
C GLY A 60 -12.00 -0.27 4.11
N PHE A 61 -12.03 1.05 3.85
CA PHE A 61 -13.18 1.90 4.16
C PHE A 61 -14.50 1.46 3.50
N LEU A 62 -14.47 0.67 2.43
CA LEU A 62 -15.70 0.14 1.82
C LEU A 62 -16.40 -0.87 2.74
N ASN A 63 -15.67 -1.54 3.64
CA ASN A 63 -16.30 -2.30 4.70
C ASN A 63 -16.86 -1.36 5.77
N LYS A 64 -18.17 -1.44 5.99
CA LYS A 64 -18.89 -0.57 6.93
C LYS A 64 -18.78 -1.02 8.39
N SER A 65 -18.43 -2.28 8.63
CA SER A 65 -18.30 -2.80 10.00
C SER A 65 -16.96 -2.45 10.65
N SER A 66 -15.90 -2.23 9.86
CA SER A 66 -14.58 -1.87 10.38
C SER A 66 -14.49 -0.41 10.78
N ARG A 67 -13.71 -0.14 11.83
CA ARG A 67 -13.12 1.18 12.08
C ARG A 67 -11.90 1.33 11.17
N VAL A 68 -11.72 2.50 10.58
CA VAL A 68 -10.56 2.81 9.73
C VAL A 68 -9.66 3.81 10.43
N MET A 69 -8.38 3.47 10.58
CA MET A 69 -7.45 4.20 11.43
C MET A 69 -6.16 4.57 10.71
N ILE A 70 -5.49 5.63 11.18
CA ILE A 70 -4.17 6.04 10.70
C ILE A 70 -3.20 6.08 11.89
N GLY A 71 -2.14 5.26 11.82
CA GLY A 71 -1.20 5.08 12.92
C GLY A 71 -0.23 6.26 13.12
N PRO A 72 0.34 6.41 14.34
CA PRO A 72 1.19 7.53 14.72
C PRO A 72 2.40 7.76 13.81
N GLY A 73 2.89 6.73 13.13
CA GLY A 73 4.02 6.85 12.21
C GLY A 73 3.73 7.64 10.94
N VAL A 74 2.46 7.89 10.60
CA VAL A 74 2.07 8.51 9.33
C VAL A 74 2.07 10.03 9.44
N VAL A 75 2.56 10.73 8.40
CA VAL A 75 2.30 12.17 8.24
C VAL A 75 1.02 12.39 7.42
N ILE A 76 0.18 13.31 7.89
CA ILE A 76 -1.17 13.53 7.40
C ILE A 76 -1.30 14.88 6.72
N ASN A 77 -2.11 14.94 5.66
CA ASN A 77 -2.60 16.21 5.14
C ASN A 77 -4.08 16.32 5.54
N PRO A 78 -4.44 17.20 6.51
CA PRO A 78 -5.81 17.30 7.02
C PRO A 78 -6.84 17.58 5.93
N THR A 79 -6.53 18.49 5.00
CA THR A 79 -7.41 18.83 3.86
C THR A 79 -7.74 17.60 3.03
N VAL A 80 -6.71 16.84 2.62
CA VAL A 80 -6.92 15.61 1.82
C VAL A 80 -7.74 14.58 2.59
N LEU A 81 -7.47 14.40 3.88
CA LEU A 81 -8.21 13.44 4.70
C LEU A 81 -9.69 13.82 4.84
N TYR A 82 -10.00 15.06 5.21
CA TYR A 82 -11.38 15.51 5.36
C TYR A 82 -12.16 15.50 4.05
N ASP A 83 -11.52 15.87 2.93
CA ASP A 83 -12.11 15.77 1.60
C ASP A 83 -12.48 14.32 1.27
N GLU A 84 -11.59 13.36 1.55
CA GLU A 84 -11.86 11.93 1.36
C GLU A 84 -12.98 11.42 2.29
N ILE A 85 -12.99 11.82 3.56
CA ILE A 85 -14.05 11.45 4.53
C ILE A 85 -15.42 11.91 4.04
N LYS A 86 -15.52 13.19 3.64
CA LYS A 86 -16.76 13.79 3.15
C LYS A 86 -17.20 13.16 1.84
N LYS A 87 -16.27 13.03 0.88
CA LYS A 87 -16.54 12.50 -0.46
C LYS A 87 -17.07 11.07 -0.43
N PHE A 88 -16.55 10.23 0.47
CA PHE A 88 -16.92 8.82 0.54
C PHE A 88 -17.92 8.49 1.66
N GLY A 89 -18.36 9.49 2.43
CA GLY A 89 -19.40 9.33 3.44
C GLY A 89 -19.01 8.38 4.58
N VAL A 90 -17.76 8.47 5.05
CA VAL A 90 -17.18 7.55 6.05
C VAL A 90 -17.03 8.15 7.45
N GLY A 91 -17.66 9.31 7.69
CA GLY A 91 -17.67 9.97 9.00
C GLY A 91 -18.17 9.05 10.13
N GLY A 92 -17.65 9.26 11.34
CA GLY A 92 -17.98 8.46 12.53
C GLY A 92 -17.23 7.14 12.66
N ARG A 93 -16.41 6.76 11.67
CA ARG A 93 -15.63 5.49 11.66
C ARG A 93 -14.14 5.69 11.41
N VAL A 94 -13.74 6.91 11.09
CA VAL A 94 -12.39 7.27 10.69
C VAL A 94 -11.71 7.92 11.86
N PHE A 95 -10.53 7.42 12.20
CA PHE A 95 -9.77 7.89 13.34
C PHE A 95 -8.29 8.05 13.00
N VAL A 96 -7.63 8.99 13.68
CA VAL A 96 -6.22 9.32 13.48
C VAL A 96 -5.53 9.33 14.84
N ASP A 97 -4.31 8.82 14.89
CA ASP A 97 -3.54 8.90 16.11
C ASP A 97 -3.16 10.34 16.45
N ARG A 98 -3.26 10.70 17.73
CA ARG A 98 -2.86 12.01 18.27
C ARG A 98 -1.41 12.42 17.96
N ASN A 99 -0.53 11.47 17.67
CA ASN A 99 0.89 11.67 17.35
C ASN A 99 1.20 11.59 15.84
N CYS A 100 0.18 11.55 14.99
CA CYS A 100 0.39 11.72 13.56
C CYS A 100 0.95 13.13 13.28
N GLY A 101 1.92 13.21 12.36
CA GLY A 101 2.55 14.48 12.01
C GLY A 101 1.75 15.26 10.96
N ILE A 102 1.75 16.59 11.02
CA ILE A 102 0.96 17.44 10.12
C ILE A 102 1.78 17.93 8.94
N ILE A 103 1.29 17.70 7.73
CA ILE A 103 1.84 18.29 6.51
C ILE A 103 1.27 19.70 6.34
N GLU A 104 2.12 20.69 6.59
CA GLU A 104 1.87 22.11 6.33
C GLU A 104 2.18 22.53 4.89
N GLN A 105 1.72 23.73 4.51
CA GLN A 105 1.92 24.28 3.16
C GLN A 105 3.41 24.42 2.80
N SER A 106 4.24 24.82 3.77
CA SER A 106 5.70 24.91 3.60
C SER A 106 6.31 23.59 3.13
N HIS A 107 5.84 22.45 3.65
CA HIS A 107 6.29 21.13 3.21
C HIS A 107 5.91 20.84 1.75
N LEU A 108 4.71 21.23 1.33
CA LEU A 108 4.27 21.07 -0.07
C LEU A 108 5.14 21.91 -1.01
N ASP A 109 5.43 23.14 -0.62
CA ASP A 109 6.23 24.08 -1.41
C ASP A 109 7.69 23.59 -1.56
N MET A 110 8.25 23.03 -0.49
CA MET A 110 9.59 22.42 -0.52
C MET A 110 9.63 21.14 -1.37
N ASP A 111 8.60 20.28 -1.28
CA ASP A 111 8.55 18.99 -1.99
C ASP A 111 8.26 19.14 -3.50
N THR A 112 7.81 20.31 -3.94
CA THR A 112 7.49 20.62 -5.34
C THR A 112 8.62 21.33 -6.09
N ARG A 113 9.75 21.62 -5.42
CA ARG A 113 10.89 22.38 -5.97
C ARG A 113 12.22 21.68 -5.70
N GLY A 114 13.28 22.13 -6.38
CA GLY A 114 14.66 21.72 -6.14
C GLY A 114 14.94 20.23 -6.37
N GLU A 115 16.00 19.71 -5.75
CA GLU A 115 16.49 18.35 -6.01
C GLU A 115 15.47 17.25 -5.72
N LEU A 116 14.58 17.44 -4.72
CA LEU A 116 13.52 16.48 -4.42
C LEU A 116 12.59 16.28 -5.62
N LYS A 117 12.27 17.36 -6.35
CA LYS A 117 11.44 17.28 -7.54
C LYS A 117 12.23 16.81 -8.74
N ASP A 118 13.40 17.39 -8.97
CA ASP A 118 14.12 17.25 -10.24
C ASP A 118 14.92 15.94 -10.31
N LYS A 119 15.59 15.58 -9.21
CA LYS A 119 16.46 14.39 -9.16
C LYS A 119 15.73 13.15 -8.70
N ILE A 120 14.91 13.23 -7.66
CA ILE A 120 14.18 12.08 -7.09
C ILE A 120 12.82 11.87 -7.78
N GLY A 121 12.21 12.96 -8.27
CA GLY A 121 10.86 12.89 -8.79
C GLY A 121 9.84 12.73 -7.68
N SER A 122 9.93 13.51 -6.60
CA SER A 122 8.95 13.49 -5.52
C SER A 122 7.53 13.81 -6.01
N THR A 123 6.56 13.34 -5.22
CA THR A 123 5.13 13.51 -5.47
C THR A 123 4.65 14.94 -5.31
N GLY A 124 5.38 15.79 -4.56
CA GLY A 124 4.92 17.12 -4.18
C GLY A 124 3.81 17.09 -3.13
N SER A 125 3.80 16.04 -2.30
CA SER A 125 2.79 15.84 -1.25
C SER A 125 3.25 16.34 0.12
N GLY A 126 4.49 16.86 0.23
CA GLY A 126 5.07 17.33 1.48
C GLY A 126 5.53 16.22 2.41
N THR A 127 5.43 14.96 2.00
CA THR A 127 5.76 13.80 2.84
C THR A 127 7.23 13.78 3.24
N GLY A 128 8.14 14.12 2.31
CA GLY A 128 9.59 14.15 2.58
C GLY A 128 9.95 15.23 3.60
N PRO A 129 9.67 16.52 3.32
CA PRO A 129 9.95 17.61 4.26
C PRO A 129 9.30 17.43 5.63
N ALA A 130 8.03 16.98 5.70
CA ALA A 130 7.38 16.73 6.99
C ALA A 130 8.11 15.64 7.81
N ASN A 131 8.58 14.56 7.17
CA ASN A 131 9.37 13.55 7.87
C ASN A 131 10.76 14.05 8.29
N ALA A 132 11.36 15.00 7.54
CA ALA A 132 12.59 15.65 7.97
C ALA A 132 12.37 16.46 9.25
N ASP A 133 11.31 17.26 9.30
CA ASP A 133 10.91 18.01 10.50
C ASP A 133 10.58 17.08 11.68
N ARG A 134 9.99 15.90 11.40
CA ARG A 134 9.76 14.87 12.42
C ARG A 134 11.07 14.37 13.01
N ALA A 135 12.06 14.06 12.18
CA ALA A 135 13.38 13.63 12.64
C ALA A 135 14.10 14.74 13.44
N MET A 136 13.88 15.99 13.06
CA MET A 136 14.38 17.18 13.77
C MET A 136 13.57 17.56 15.01
N ARG A 137 12.45 16.86 15.27
CA ARG A 137 11.55 17.09 16.41
C ARG A 137 10.91 18.48 16.41
N THR A 138 10.66 19.02 15.22
CA THR A 138 10.02 20.34 15.03
C THR A 138 8.63 20.24 14.39
N LEU A 139 8.24 19.05 13.92
CA LEU A 139 6.97 18.84 13.24
C LEU A 139 5.78 19.00 14.19
N LYS A 140 4.77 19.77 13.75
CA LYS A 140 3.46 19.86 14.40
C LYS A 140 2.71 18.52 14.37
N LEU A 141 2.01 18.17 15.44
CA LEU A 141 1.27 16.90 15.56
C LEU A 141 -0.25 17.12 15.59
N VAL A 142 -1.03 16.04 15.43
CA VAL A 142 -2.50 16.09 15.46
C VAL A 142 -3.05 16.65 16.77
N HIS A 143 -2.44 16.34 17.91
CA HIS A 143 -2.89 16.88 19.20
C HIS A 143 -2.75 18.41 19.30
N ASP A 144 -1.99 19.05 18.42
CA ASP A 144 -1.88 20.51 18.34
C ASP A 144 -3.01 21.15 17.51
N LEU A 145 -3.91 20.36 16.90
CA LEU A 145 -5.01 20.80 16.04
C LEU A 145 -6.37 20.53 16.69
N LYS A 146 -7.00 21.57 17.25
CA LYS A 146 -8.33 21.47 17.88
C LYS A 146 -9.40 21.01 16.90
N GLU A 147 -9.30 21.41 15.63
CA GLU A 147 -10.24 21.03 14.58
C GLU A 147 -10.27 19.50 14.32
N MET A 148 -9.22 18.76 14.71
CA MET A 148 -9.12 17.32 14.52
C MET A 148 -9.58 16.49 15.72
N GLU A 149 -9.94 17.13 16.83
CA GLU A 149 -10.26 16.47 18.10
C GLU A 149 -11.33 15.37 17.95
N THR A 150 -12.35 15.61 17.13
CA THR A 150 -13.48 14.68 16.91
C THR A 150 -13.11 13.36 16.25
N ILE A 151 -11.95 13.26 15.61
CA ILE A 151 -11.46 12.03 14.95
C ILE A 151 -10.12 11.56 15.54
N THR A 152 -9.70 12.11 16.67
CA THR A 152 -8.41 11.81 17.30
C THR A 152 -8.55 10.76 18.40
N LEU A 153 -7.65 9.77 18.45
CA LEU A 153 -7.56 8.79 19.54
C LEU A 153 -6.12 8.23 19.70
N ASP A 154 -5.94 7.24 20.56
CA ASP A 154 -4.71 6.43 20.69
C ASP A 154 -4.85 5.15 19.86
N VAL A 155 -4.32 5.17 18.62
CA VAL A 155 -4.46 4.05 17.69
C VAL A 155 -3.79 2.77 18.20
N PRO A 156 -2.53 2.80 18.71
CA PRO A 156 -1.93 1.62 19.33
C PRO A 156 -2.76 1.04 20.47
N GLY A 157 -3.32 1.89 21.35
CA GLY A 157 -4.18 1.44 22.44
C GLY A 157 -5.46 0.75 21.97
N GLU A 158 -6.10 1.28 20.92
CA GLU A 158 -7.29 0.67 20.32
C GLU A 158 -6.98 -0.67 19.62
N ILE A 159 -5.84 -0.77 18.94
CA ILE A 159 -5.37 -2.02 18.32
C ILE A 159 -5.11 -3.08 19.39
N ASP A 160 -4.35 -2.74 20.44
CA ASP A 160 -4.05 -3.67 21.54
C ASP A 160 -5.32 -4.15 22.23
N ALA A 161 -6.30 -3.27 22.46
CA ALA A 161 -7.59 -3.63 23.05
C ALA A 161 -8.36 -4.65 22.18
N VAL A 162 -8.44 -4.42 20.86
CA VAL A 162 -9.10 -5.35 19.92
C VAL A 162 -8.37 -6.68 19.86
N VAL A 163 -7.05 -6.68 19.75
CA VAL A 163 -6.24 -7.90 19.69
C VAL A 163 -6.41 -8.72 20.98
N ARG A 164 -6.36 -8.10 22.16
CA ARG A 164 -6.58 -8.79 23.44
C ARG A 164 -7.99 -9.36 23.60
N ALA A 165 -8.98 -8.72 22.97
CA ALA A 165 -10.34 -9.23 22.93
C ALA A 165 -10.53 -10.37 21.90
N GLY A 166 -9.46 -10.78 21.19
CA GLY A 166 -9.49 -11.81 20.18
C GLY A 166 -9.99 -11.35 18.80
N GLY A 167 -10.11 -10.03 18.59
CA GLY A 167 -10.53 -9.43 17.33
C GLY A 167 -9.45 -9.42 16.26
N ASP A 168 -9.82 -8.99 15.06
CA ASP A 168 -8.99 -9.06 13.86
C ASP A 168 -8.57 -7.66 13.40
N VAL A 169 -7.30 -7.52 13.01
CA VAL A 169 -6.69 -6.25 12.59
C VAL A 169 -6.02 -6.44 11.24
N LEU A 170 -6.42 -5.60 10.27
CA LEU A 170 -5.81 -5.54 8.95
C LEU A 170 -4.95 -4.28 8.82
N VAL A 171 -3.64 -4.46 8.60
CA VAL A 171 -2.68 -3.38 8.50
C VAL A 171 -2.33 -3.12 7.02
N GLU A 172 -2.54 -1.89 6.58
CA GLU A 172 -2.23 -1.43 5.23
C GLU A 172 -0.90 -0.65 5.18
N GLY A 173 0.07 -1.23 4.48
CA GLY A 173 1.35 -0.59 4.21
C GLY A 173 1.34 0.32 2.99
N THR A 174 2.18 1.36 3.05
CA THR A 174 2.63 2.15 1.90
C THR A 174 4.14 2.33 2.00
N GLN A 175 4.96 2.32 0.96
CA GLN A 175 4.75 2.08 -0.46
C GLN A 175 5.07 0.62 -0.83
N GLY A 176 6.13 0.36 -1.60
CA GLY A 176 6.65 -0.98 -1.89
C GLY A 176 8.09 -1.11 -1.41
N THR A 177 8.53 -2.34 -1.14
CA THR A 177 9.78 -2.68 -0.45
C THR A 177 11.00 -1.91 -0.95
N PHE A 178 11.16 -1.75 -2.27
CA PHE A 178 12.36 -1.09 -2.84
C PHE A 178 12.22 0.43 -2.96
N LEU A 179 11.15 1.00 -2.41
CA LEU A 179 11.07 2.41 -2.02
C LEU A 179 11.37 2.64 -0.54
N SER A 180 11.76 1.61 0.22
CA SER A 180 12.26 1.76 1.59
C SER A 180 13.46 2.70 1.63
N LEU A 181 13.49 3.58 2.63
CA LEU A 181 14.63 4.46 2.90
C LEU A 181 15.94 3.68 3.14
N TRP A 182 15.84 2.46 3.71
CA TRP A 182 16.99 1.64 4.08
C TRP A 182 17.31 0.56 3.05
N HIS A 183 16.27 -0.05 2.49
CA HIS A 183 16.40 -1.27 1.69
C HIS A 183 16.05 -1.06 0.21
N GLY A 184 15.69 0.16 -0.17
CA GLY A 184 15.42 0.53 -1.54
C GLY A 184 16.64 1.05 -2.29
N THR A 185 16.39 1.57 -3.49
CA THR A 185 17.44 2.12 -4.36
C THR A 185 17.77 3.57 -4.00
N TYR A 186 18.28 3.80 -2.79
CA TYR A 186 18.64 5.13 -2.32
C TYR A 186 19.55 5.85 -3.33
N PRO A 187 19.33 7.15 -3.64
CA PRO A 187 18.38 8.08 -3.00
C PRO A 187 16.96 8.07 -3.58
N TYR A 188 16.67 7.22 -4.57
CA TYR A 188 15.39 7.17 -5.29
C TYR A 188 14.32 6.36 -4.54
N VAL A 189 14.05 6.77 -3.30
CA VAL A 189 13.21 6.06 -2.33
C VAL A 189 12.26 7.04 -1.65
N THR A 190 11.36 6.54 -0.80
CA THR A 190 10.57 7.40 0.07
C THR A 190 11.36 7.83 1.31
N SER A 191 10.77 8.69 2.15
CA SER A 191 11.40 9.24 3.35
C SER A 191 11.31 8.31 4.57
N LYS A 192 11.00 7.03 4.38
CA LYS A 192 10.74 6.08 5.47
C LYS A 192 10.99 4.63 5.07
N ASP A 193 11.18 3.76 6.05
CA ASP A 193 11.04 2.32 5.81
C ASP A 193 9.58 1.94 5.56
N VAL A 194 9.38 0.96 4.68
CA VAL A 194 8.06 0.49 4.22
C VAL A 194 7.96 -1.03 4.19
N THR A 195 8.91 -1.71 4.85
CA THR A 195 8.81 -3.14 5.12
C THR A 195 7.72 -3.43 6.15
N ALA A 196 7.29 -4.70 6.26
CA ALA A 196 6.30 -5.11 7.26
C ALA A 196 6.66 -4.63 8.68
N SER A 197 7.93 -4.78 9.09
CA SER A 197 8.41 -4.30 10.40
C SER A 197 8.27 -2.79 10.56
N GLY A 198 8.63 -2.01 9.53
CA GLY A 198 8.44 -0.56 9.53
C GLY A 198 6.96 -0.18 9.63
N ILE A 199 6.09 -0.86 8.87
CA ILE A 199 4.64 -0.65 8.92
C ILE A 199 4.05 -1.02 10.28
N CYS A 200 4.52 -2.08 10.94
CA CYS A 200 4.10 -2.43 12.30
C CYS A 200 4.47 -1.34 13.32
N ALA A 201 5.71 -0.81 13.22
CA ALA A 201 6.14 0.30 14.07
C ALA A 201 5.27 1.55 13.88
N ASP A 202 4.74 1.77 12.67
CA ASP A 202 3.90 2.93 12.35
C ASP A 202 2.54 2.91 13.02
N VAL A 203 2.02 1.72 13.31
CA VAL A 203 0.70 1.51 13.88
C VAL A 203 0.75 1.06 15.34
N GLY A 204 1.95 0.83 15.89
CA GLY A 204 2.16 0.44 17.28
C GLY A 204 1.94 -1.04 17.57
N ILE A 205 2.24 -1.91 16.59
CA ILE A 205 2.14 -3.37 16.74
C ILE A 205 3.53 -3.96 17.01
N GLY A 206 3.65 -4.74 18.08
CA GLY A 206 4.86 -5.49 18.39
C GLY A 206 5.07 -6.64 17.39
N PRO A 207 6.32 -7.01 17.06
CA PRO A 207 6.59 -8.02 16.04
C PRO A 207 6.02 -9.41 16.39
N THR A 208 5.92 -9.75 17.67
CA THR A 208 5.36 -11.03 18.15
C THR A 208 3.83 -11.11 18.07
N THR A 209 3.17 -10.00 17.73
CA THR A 209 1.71 -9.91 17.61
C THR A 209 1.24 -10.12 16.17
N VAL A 210 2.16 -10.11 15.18
CA VAL A 210 1.82 -10.29 13.77
C VAL A 210 1.65 -11.77 13.48
N ASP A 211 0.48 -12.16 12.97
CA ASP A 211 0.20 -13.54 12.59
C ASP A 211 0.56 -13.82 11.12
N ASN A 212 0.27 -12.85 10.23
CA ASN A 212 0.49 -13.00 8.79
C ASN A 212 1.07 -11.74 8.16
N VAL A 213 1.98 -11.93 7.20
CA VAL A 213 2.51 -10.89 6.32
C VAL A 213 2.23 -11.27 4.86
N ILE A 214 1.27 -10.56 4.26
CA ILE A 214 0.91 -10.68 2.85
C ILE A 214 1.72 -9.68 2.05
N MET A 215 2.62 -10.18 1.20
CA MET A 215 3.36 -9.33 0.27
C MET A 215 2.64 -9.27 -1.08
N VAL A 216 2.21 -8.07 -1.46
CA VAL A 216 1.55 -7.80 -2.73
C VAL A 216 2.60 -7.59 -3.82
N VAL A 217 2.54 -8.43 -4.85
CA VAL A 217 3.36 -8.33 -6.05
C VAL A 217 2.47 -8.21 -7.28
N LYS A 218 2.98 -7.59 -8.32
CA LYS A 218 2.32 -7.53 -9.63
C LYS A 218 2.96 -8.55 -10.57
N ALA A 219 2.21 -9.08 -11.53
CA ALA A 219 2.72 -10.03 -12.55
C ALA A 219 3.90 -9.50 -13.41
N PHE A 220 4.22 -8.21 -13.30
CA PHE A 220 5.36 -7.54 -13.90
C PHE A 220 5.78 -6.38 -12.97
N VAL A 221 7.02 -5.92 -13.06
CA VAL A 221 7.53 -4.85 -12.20
C VAL A 221 7.24 -3.49 -12.84
N THR A 222 6.82 -2.50 -12.04
CA THR A 222 6.78 -1.10 -12.48
C THR A 222 7.50 -0.18 -11.52
N ARG A 223 7.92 0.97 -12.05
CA ARG A 223 8.53 2.03 -11.26
C ARG A 223 8.05 3.41 -11.74
N VAL A 224 7.75 4.28 -10.78
CA VAL A 224 7.47 5.71 -11.03
C VAL A 224 8.70 6.54 -10.71
N GLY A 225 8.97 7.55 -11.53
CA GLY A 225 10.06 8.50 -11.30
C GLY A 225 11.42 7.97 -11.73
N THR A 226 12.45 8.68 -11.30
CA THR A 226 13.86 8.42 -11.63
C THR A 226 14.40 7.26 -10.79
N GLY A 227 15.54 6.71 -11.22
CA GLY A 227 16.22 5.58 -10.56
C GLY A 227 16.29 4.31 -11.40
N PRO A 228 17.11 3.33 -11.00
CA PRO A 228 17.37 2.15 -11.83
C PRO A 228 16.16 1.20 -11.89
N LEU A 229 15.93 0.59 -13.04
CA LEU A 229 15.01 -0.53 -13.20
C LEU A 229 15.68 -1.52 -14.14
N ASP A 230 16.11 -2.66 -13.59
CA ASP A 230 16.80 -3.67 -14.37
C ASP A 230 15.83 -4.29 -15.38
N ASN A 231 16.34 -4.55 -16.60
CA ASN A 231 15.55 -5.08 -17.71
C ASN A 231 14.31 -4.24 -18.08
N GLU A 232 14.41 -2.91 -17.93
CA GLU A 232 13.36 -1.98 -18.34
C GLU A 232 13.00 -2.13 -19.83
N LEU A 233 11.71 -2.31 -20.10
CA LEU A 233 11.17 -2.37 -21.44
C LEU A 233 11.09 -0.97 -22.06
N SER A 234 11.23 -0.88 -23.38
CA SER A 234 10.99 0.37 -24.09
C SER A 234 9.53 0.84 -23.91
N PRO A 235 9.25 2.15 -23.99
CA PRO A 235 7.89 2.67 -23.93
C PRO A 235 6.98 2.04 -25.00
N GLN A 236 7.50 1.81 -26.21
CA GLN A 236 6.77 1.17 -27.30
C GLN A 236 6.37 -0.27 -26.96
N GLU A 237 7.28 -1.05 -26.39
CA GLU A 237 7.01 -2.43 -25.99
C GLU A 237 6.01 -2.49 -24.82
N THR A 238 6.12 -1.57 -23.86
CA THR A 238 5.17 -1.45 -22.75
C THR A 238 3.74 -1.18 -23.25
N VAL A 239 3.58 -0.31 -24.25
CA VAL A 239 2.27 -0.04 -24.88
C VAL A 239 1.78 -1.25 -25.66
N ARG A 240 2.65 -1.90 -26.45
CA ARG A 240 2.32 -3.09 -27.23
C ARG A 240 1.82 -4.24 -26.36
N ARG A 241 2.40 -4.43 -25.17
CA ARG A 241 1.99 -5.44 -24.19
C ARG A 241 0.75 -5.05 -23.38
N GLY A 242 0.24 -3.82 -23.51
CA GLY A 242 -0.86 -3.31 -22.69
C GLY A 242 -0.48 -3.02 -21.23
N TRP A 243 0.82 -2.87 -20.93
CA TRP A 243 1.35 -2.65 -19.57
C TRP A 243 1.50 -1.17 -19.22
N ALA A 244 1.16 -0.27 -20.15
CA ALA A 244 1.27 1.16 -19.96
C ALA A 244 0.32 1.65 -18.86
N GLU A 245 0.88 2.12 -17.75
CA GLU A 245 0.12 2.62 -16.60
C GLU A 245 0.56 4.04 -16.23
N ARG A 246 -0.35 4.78 -15.57
CA ARG A 246 -0.08 6.12 -15.02
C ARG A 246 -0.30 6.14 -13.51
N GLY A 247 0.55 6.86 -12.79
CA GLY A 247 0.47 6.98 -11.34
C GLY A 247 -0.75 7.78 -10.87
N THR A 248 -1.41 7.34 -9.80
CA THR A 248 -2.64 7.94 -9.28
C THR A 248 -2.47 9.38 -8.78
N VAL A 249 -1.30 9.70 -8.20
CA VAL A 249 -1.03 11.02 -7.60
C VAL A 249 -0.48 12.01 -8.63
N THR A 250 0.59 11.64 -9.33
CA THR A 250 1.32 12.58 -10.22
C THR A 250 0.95 12.44 -11.70
N ASN A 251 0.11 11.47 -12.08
CA ASN A 251 -0.22 11.12 -13.46
C ASN A 251 0.98 10.81 -14.39
N ARG A 252 2.14 10.50 -13.79
CA ARG A 252 3.37 10.15 -14.52
C ARG A 252 3.26 8.72 -15.07
N THR A 253 3.78 8.51 -16.28
CA THR A 253 3.89 7.18 -16.89
C THR A 253 4.81 6.30 -16.05
N ARG A 254 4.41 5.05 -15.84
CA ARG A 254 5.19 4.02 -15.17
C ARG A 254 6.10 3.33 -16.17
N ARG A 255 7.37 3.17 -15.78
CA ARG A 255 8.34 2.28 -16.46
C ARG A 255 8.02 0.85 -16.07
N ALA A 256 8.24 -0.11 -16.96
CA ALA A 256 7.88 -1.50 -16.74
C ALA A 256 9.02 -2.46 -17.10
N ALA A 257 9.11 -3.56 -16.37
CA ALA A 257 10.01 -4.68 -16.64
C ALA A 257 9.27 -5.98 -16.38
N GLU A 258 9.82 -7.10 -16.86
CA GLU A 258 9.27 -8.42 -16.54
C GLU A 258 9.34 -8.73 -15.03
N PHE A 259 8.69 -9.80 -14.60
CA PHE A 259 8.74 -10.20 -13.19
C PHE A 259 10.17 -10.54 -12.77
N ASP A 260 10.68 -9.87 -11.75
CA ASP A 260 12.01 -10.10 -11.21
C ASP A 260 11.94 -11.03 -9.98
N TYR A 261 12.39 -12.27 -10.16
CA TYR A 261 12.39 -13.29 -9.11
C TYR A 261 13.44 -13.04 -8.03
N ASP A 262 14.53 -12.36 -8.34
CA ASP A 262 15.63 -12.11 -7.41
C ASP A 262 15.25 -10.95 -6.48
N LEU A 263 14.69 -9.90 -7.08
CA LEU A 263 14.01 -8.80 -6.39
C LEU A 263 12.87 -9.35 -5.49
N GLY A 264 12.06 -10.27 -6.03
CA GLY A 264 10.99 -10.96 -5.28
C GLY A 264 11.51 -11.73 -4.07
N ARG A 265 12.55 -12.57 -4.22
CA ARG A 265 13.17 -13.30 -3.10
C ARG A 265 13.71 -12.37 -2.02
N ARG A 266 14.37 -11.28 -2.43
CA ARG A 266 14.88 -10.27 -1.48
C ARG A 266 13.74 -9.59 -0.72
N ALA A 267 12.64 -9.27 -1.39
CA ALA A 267 11.48 -8.66 -0.74
C ALA A 267 10.77 -9.61 0.24
N VAL A 268 10.63 -10.90 -0.11
CA VAL A 268 10.12 -11.93 0.82
C VAL A 268 10.94 -11.93 2.11
N MET A 269 12.28 -12.00 1.98
CA MET A 269 13.16 -12.03 3.14
C MET A 269 13.10 -10.75 3.97
N LEU A 270 13.10 -9.57 3.35
CA LEU A 270 13.05 -8.29 4.06
C LEU A 270 11.74 -8.09 4.84
N ASN A 271 10.63 -8.63 4.35
CA ASN A 271 9.32 -8.47 4.99
C ASN A 271 8.96 -9.64 5.92
N GLY A 272 9.69 -10.75 5.87
CA GLY A 272 9.26 -11.98 6.53
C GLY A 272 7.90 -12.46 6.00
N ALA A 273 7.65 -12.31 4.70
CA ALA A 273 6.36 -12.64 4.10
C ALA A 273 6.11 -14.16 4.13
N ASP A 274 4.94 -14.58 4.59
CA ASP A 274 4.49 -15.98 4.57
C ASP A 274 3.65 -16.30 3.34
N GLN A 275 3.08 -15.29 2.68
CA GLN A 275 2.26 -15.48 1.50
C GLN A 275 2.27 -14.28 0.54
N LEU A 276 1.89 -14.55 -0.71
CA LEU A 276 1.86 -13.56 -1.78
C LEU A 276 0.43 -13.25 -2.22
N ALA A 277 0.19 -11.98 -2.50
CA ALA A 277 -0.93 -11.53 -3.32
C ALA A 277 -0.42 -11.10 -4.70
N LEU A 278 -0.69 -11.91 -5.74
CA LEU A 278 -0.30 -11.64 -7.11
C LEU A 278 -1.40 -10.87 -7.83
N THR A 279 -1.16 -9.64 -8.27
CA THR A 279 -2.14 -8.84 -9.02
C THR A 279 -1.80 -8.72 -10.49
N LYS A 280 -2.80 -8.27 -11.29
CA LYS A 280 -2.68 -8.01 -12.73
C LYS A 280 -2.33 -9.25 -13.53
N LEU A 281 -2.77 -10.43 -13.08
CA LEU A 281 -2.60 -11.66 -13.84
C LEU A 281 -3.31 -11.54 -15.20
N ASP A 282 -4.46 -10.88 -15.24
CA ASP A 282 -5.25 -10.59 -16.44
C ASP A 282 -4.55 -9.70 -17.47
N ILE A 283 -3.54 -8.94 -17.06
CA ILE A 283 -2.74 -8.13 -18.00
C ILE A 283 -1.71 -9.01 -18.71
N LEU A 284 -1.19 -10.03 -18.04
CA LEU A 284 -0.25 -10.98 -18.62
C LEU A 284 -0.96 -12.12 -19.37
N PHE A 285 -2.13 -12.52 -18.87
CA PHE A 285 -2.98 -13.59 -19.39
C PHE A 285 -4.42 -13.06 -19.55
N PRO A 286 -4.74 -12.32 -20.64
CA PRO A 286 -6.06 -11.70 -20.84
C PRO A 286 -7.24 -12.67 -20.78
N GLU A 287 -7.04 -13.94 -21.16
CA GLU A 287 -8.02 -15.01 -21.06
C GLU A 287 -8.41 -15.35 -19.61
N CYS A 288 -7.57 -14.99 -18.63
CA CYS A 288 -7.83 -15.17 -17.21
C CYS A 288 -8.59 -13.99 -16.59
N SER A 289 -9.05 -13.01 -17.38
CA SER A 289 -9.77 -11.84 -16.87
C SER A 289 -11.07 -12.23 -16.18
N LYS A 290 -11.30 -11.68 -14.97
CA LYS A 290 -12.45 -11.90 -14.09
C LYS A 290 -12.66 -13.37 -13.65
N VAL A 291 -11.68 -14.24 -13.86
CA VAL A 291 -11.73 -15.62 -13.35
C VAL A 291 -11.68 -15.60 -11.82
N THR A 292 -12.56 -16.36 -11.16
CA THR A 292 -12.72 -16.40 -9.70
C THR A 292 -12.37 -17.75 -9.08
N SER A 293 -11.97 -18.74 -9.88
CA SER A 293 -11.50 -20.05 -9.40
C SER A 293 -10.15 -20.43 -10.01
N TYR A 294 -9.25 -20.99 -9.19
CA TYR A 294 -7.91 -21.38 -9.61
C TYR A 294 -7.90 -22.45 -10.71
N ASP A 295 -8.85 -23.38 -10.68
CA ASP A 295 -8.89 -24.52 -11.60
C ASP A 295 -9.25 -24.15 -13.04
N ILE A 296 -9.85 -22.97 -13.21
CA ILE A 296 -10.31 -22.44 -14.50
C ILE A 296 -9.21 -21.59 -15.18
N LEU A 297 -8.14 -21.22 -14.46
CA LEU A 297 -7.01 -20.50 -15.04
C LEU A 297 -6.34 -21.32 -16.16
N SER A 298 -5.83 -20.61 -17.18
CA SER A 298 -5.06 -21.23 -18.26
C SER A 298 -3.85 -21.99 -17.70
N THR A 299 -3.39 -23.00 -18.44
CA THR A 299 -2.25 -23.83 -18.03
C THR A 299 -1.00 -22.97 -17.84
N GLU A 300 -0.81 -22.00 -18.73
CA GLU A 300 0.28 -21.02 -18.72
C GLU A 300 0.21 -20.12 -17.49
N ALA A 301 -0.97 -19.58 -17.14
CA ALA A 301 -1.15 -18.76 -15.95
C ALA A 301 -0.87 -19.55 -14.66
N ARG A 302 -1.35 -20.80 -14.57
CA ARG A 302 -1.04 -21.67 -13.42
C ARG A 302 0.43 -22.03 -13.34
N LEU A 303 1.10 -22.26 -14.47
CA LEU A 303 2.54 -22.52 -14.51
C LEU A 303 3.36 -21.29 -14.07
N PHE A 304 2.93 -20.09 -14.47
CA PHE A 304 3.52 -18.83 -14.01
C PHE A 304 3.40 -18.68 -12.49
N ILE A 305 2.20 -18.88 -11.93
CA ILE A 305 1.97 -18.83 -10.47
C ILE A 305 2.84 -19.85 -9.75
N LYS A 306 2.85 -21.12 -10.19
CA LYS A 306 3.70 -22.17 -9.60
C LYS A 306 5.18 -21.85 -9.68
N THR A 307 5.60 -21.16 -10.75
CA THR A 307 7.00 -20.72 -10.89
C THR A 307 7.33 -19.64 -9.88
N ILE A 308 6.45 -18.67 -9.66
CA ILE A 308 6.59 -17.67 -8.58
C ILE A 308 6.67 -18.37 -7.23
N GLU A 309 5.72 -19.24 -6.89
CA GLU A 309 5.70 -19.97 -5.61
C GLU A 309 7.01 -20.73 -5.37
N ARG A 310 7.47 -21.51 -6.35
CA ARG A 310 8.74 -22.24 -6.28
C ARG A 310 9.95 -21.33 -6.15
N LYS A 311 10.00 -20.23 -6.90
CA LYS A 311 11.17 -19.33 -6.94
C LYS A 311 11.23 -18.41 -5.71
N LEU A 312 10.10 -18.04 -5.13
CA LEU A 312 10.03 -17.15 -3.96
C LEU A 312 9.94 -17.93 -2.64
N GLY A 313 9.58 -19.22 -2.70
CA GLY A 313 9.58 -20.12 -1.54
C GLY A 313 8.33 -19.99 -0.65
N ILE A 314 7.30 -19.26 -1.09
CA ILE A 314 6.05 -19.02 -0.35
C ILE A 314 4.83 -19.10 -1.28
N PRO A 315 3.65 -19.49 -0.77
CA PRO A 315 2.45 -19.66 -1.59
C PRO A 315 1.89 -18.33 -2.12
N VAL A 316 1.24 -18.38 -3.29
CA VAL A 316 0.43 -17.28 -3.81
C VAL A 316 -1.02 -17.53 -3.41
N THR A 317 -1.44 -16.94 -2.29
CA THR A 317 -2.77 -17.20 -1.71
C THR A 317 -3.85 -16.29 -2.26
N ILE A 318 -3.49 -15.09 -2.74
CA ILE A 318 -4.43 -14.14 -3.35
C ILE A 318 -4.02 -13.88 -4.80
N ILE A 319 -4.94 -14.00 -5.74
CA ILE A 319 -4.67 -13.78 -7.17
C ILE A 319 -5.68 -12.79 -7.76
N GLY A 320 -5.21 -11.60 -8.15
CA GLY A 320 -6.01 -10.60 -8.82
C GLY A 320 -6.09 -10.83 -10.34
N THR A 321 -7.30 -11.14 -10.81
CA THR A 321 -7.65 -11.44 -12.21
C THR A 321 -8.38 -10.28 -12.90
N GLY A 322 -8.28 -9.07 -12.37
CA GLY A 322 -8.99 -7.92 -12.91
C GLY A 322 -8.80 -6.67 -12.06
N PRO A 323 -9.47 -5.56 -12.41
CA PRO A 323 -9.37 -4.32 -11.66
C PRO A 323 -10.36 -4.23 -10.48
N GLU A 324 -11.44 -5.01 -10.49
CA GLU A 324 -12.44 -5.04 -9.41
C GLU A 324 -11.91 -5.82 -8.19
N ASP A 325 -12.31 -5.42 -6.99
CA ASP A 325 -11.98 -6.10 -5.72
C ASP A 325 -12.69 -7.45 -5.52
N THR A 326 -13.67 -7.74 -6.36
CA THR A 326 -14.33 -9.04 -6.51
C THR A 326 -13.64 -9.95 -7.53
N SER A 327 -12.85 -9.40 -8.46
CA SER A 327 -12.09 -10.19 -9.45
C SER A 327 -10.80 -10.74 -8.84
N VAL A 328 -10.97 -11.59 -7.82
CA VAL A 328 -9.89 -12.16 -7.01
C VAL A 328 -10.19 -13.64 -6.80
N ILE A 329 -9.15 -14.47 -6.91
CA ILE A 329 -9.15 -15.85 -6.45
C ILE A 329 -8.47 -15.86 -5.08
N ASP A 330 -9.19 -16.32 -4.06
CA ASP A 330 -8.69 -16.48 -2.69
C ASP A 330 -8.47 -17.98 -2.41
N ARG A 331 -7.22 -18.35 -2.12
CA ARG A 331 -6.74 -19.72 -1.86
C ARG A 331 -6.30 -19.90 -0.40
N ARG A 332 -6.69 -18.99 0.50
CA ARG A 332 -6.35 -19.08 1.94
C ARG A 332 -7.21 -20.10 2.70
N GLY A 333 -8.33 -20.54 2.11
CA GLY A 333 -9.26 -21.53 2.66
C GLY A 333 -9.05 -22.94 2.14
#